data_AF-A0A1Z4JHN3-F1
#
_entry.id   AF-A0A1Z4JHN3-F1
#
_cell.length_a   1.000
_cell.length_b   1.000
_cell.length_c   1.000
_cell.angle_alpha   90.00
_cell.angle_beta   90.00
_cell.angle_gamma   90.00
#
_symmetry.space_group_name_H-M   'P 1'
#
loop_
_entity.id
_entity.type
_entity.pdbx_description
1 polymer ?
#
loop_
_entity_poly.entity_id
_entity_poly.type
_entity_poly.pdbx_seq_one_letter_code
_entity_poly.pdbx_strand_id
1 'polypeptide(L)'
;MLVCPQCQFENPEEHNFCQACGTSLVEKPCPNCDALVDWSTYECPKCGAITGTVRSIAVIPPGGTWQLESRYQILDATQSLIQVLDREPLKPAMIDVPPTSAIPYLELEPYLHQILPLLYNAWHEEERDFLVLEARSQFTQLATFLKHNKQIPMLQILHWFYEMVDLWEVLEPHHLTQSLLSLPNLRLDEDHLLCLEQLLPNSATAPTLRNLGTIWQTLLAQLTQTQSASLHFLIADLCTESVSTPDQLRSRLKAIAQETQADLIDSEIEIMSDPQVPDFPQAPIPNSEVPPEEIVTVFADSEPDSEGDDMPTIVLPMLLFSLDDAGRTDIGRQRTHNEDCFGIDAIIDKVQSPTGRLVKARGLYILCDGMGGHASGEVASQMALDSLRAFFRQYWREIDAGKIPAKLPAADVIRDAIQQANKAIYNVNQEGLKSGSGRMGTTLVMLLVQDTEAAVAHVGDSRMYRYTRKLGLQQVTLDHEVGQREILRGVEPEIAYGRPDAYQLTQALGPRDEYFVNPDVQFFEINEDMVLILASDGLTDNDLLETYWQSHIDPMLSSQTNLDQSVANLIELANQYNGHDNITAIAVRAKVRPNLDQLR
;
A
#
# COMPACT_ATOMS: atom_id res chain seq x y z
N MET A 1 -7.23 -29.74 -14.16
CA MET A 1 -7.51 -28.29 -14.37
C MET A 1 -6.21 -27.52 -14.24
N LEU A 2 -6.06 -26.39 -14.94
CA LEU A 2 -4.91 -25.49 -14.87
C LEU A 2 -5.31 -24.17 -14.21
N VAL A 3 -4.66 -23.79 -13.13
CA VAL A 3 -4.81 -22.50 -12.48
C VAL A 3 -3.92 -21.48 -13.18
N CYS A 4 -4.51 -20.37 -13.61
CA CYS A 4 -3.75 -19.29 -14.21
C CYS A 4 -2.82 -18.64 -13.18
N PRO A 5 -1.51 -18.48 -13.48
CA PRO A 5 -0.56 -17.92 -12.52
C PRO A 5 -0.73 -16.41 -12.34
N GLN A 6 -1.44 -15.74 -13.25
CA GLN A 6 -1.70 -14.30 -13.19
C GLN A 6 -3.00 -13.96 -12.46
N CYS A 7 -4.10 -14.67 -12.73
CA CYS A 7 -5.42 -14.33 -12.17
C CYS A 7 -6.05 -15.41 -11.29
N GLN A 8 -5.36 -16.54 -11.07
CA GLN A 8 -5.84 -17.71 -10.32
C GLN A 8 -7.11 -18.38 -10.87
N PHE A 9 -7.61 -17.98 -12.05
CA PHE A 9 -8.76 -18.61 -12.68
C PHE A 9 -8.47 -20.07 -13.07
N GLU A 10 -9.41 -20.98 -12.83
CA GLU A 10 -9.32 -22.39 -13.20
C GLU A 10 -9.70 -22.60 -14.67
N ASN A 11 -8.81 -23.24 -15.43
CA ASN A 11 -8.95 -23.50 -16.86
C ASN A 11 -8.94 -25.02 -17.12
N PRO A 12 -9.59 -25.49 -18.19
CA PRO A 12 -9.42 -26.86 -18.66
C PRO A 12 -7.97 -27.15 -19.08
N GLU A 13 -7.52 -28.41 -18.95
CA GLU A 13 -6.13 -28.79 -19.26
C GLU A 13 -5.74 -28.67 -20.74
N GLU A 14 -6.73 -28.62 -21.63
CA GLU A 14 -6.52 -28.50 -23.07
C GLU A 14 -6.32 -27.04 -23.54
N HIS A 15 -6.48 -26.06 -22.65
CA HIS A 15 -6.40 -24.66 -23.00
C HIS A 15 -4.97 -24.12 -22.95
N ASN A 16 -4.55 -23.47 -24.03
CA ASN A 16 -3.23 -22.82 -24.13
C ASN A 16 -3.19 -21.42 -23.51
N PHE A 17 -4.35 -20.80 -23.28
CA PHE A 17 -4.47 -19.45 -22.73
C PHE A 17 -5.56 -19.41 -21.67
N CYS A 18 -5.36 -18.58 -20.65
CA CYS A 18 -6.33 -18.37 -19.60
C CYS A 18 -7.61 -17.77 -20.18
N GLN A 19 -8.75 -18.36 -19.87
CA GLN A 19 -10.06 -17.91 -20.34
C GLN A 19 -10.49 -16.58 -19.73
N ALA A 20 -9.92 -16.21 -18.57
CA ALA A 20 -10.17 -14.93 -17.92
C ALA A 20 -9.20 -13.84 -18.43
N CYS A 21 -7.89 -14.00 -18.24
CA CYS A 21 -6.93 -12.90 -18.51
C CYS A 21 -6.09 -13.07 -19.78
N GLY A 22 -6.28 -14.12 -20.57
CA GLY A 22 -5.53 -14.35 -21.81
C GLY A 22 -4.07 -14.77 -21.64
N THR A 23 -3.55 -14.86 -20.41
CA THR A 23 -2.18 -15.31 -20.12
C THR A 23 -1.91 -16.70 -20.68
N SER A 24 -0.75 -16.90 -21.30
CA SER A 24 -0.32 -18.23 -21.78
C SER A 24 -0.21 -19.23 -20.63
N LEU A 25 -0.87 -20.37 -20.78
CA LEU A 25 -0.84 -21.53 -19.88
C LEU A 25 0.17 -22.59 -20.35
N VAL A 26 1.01 -22.27 -21.35
CA VAL A 26 2.01 -23.21 -21.89
C VAL A 26 3.42 -22.65 -21.68
N GLU A 27 3.62 -21.38 -22.04
CA GLU A 27 4.91 -20.73 -22.04
C GLU A 27 4.89 -19.40 -21.29
N LYS A 28 6.05 -19.00 -20.77
CA LYS A 28 6.29 -17.69 -20.15
C LYS A 28 7.57 -17.05 -20.72
N PRO A 29 7.67 -15.72 -20.72
CA PRO A 29 8.91 -15.06 -21.13
C PRO A 29 10.01 -15.27 -20.06
N CYS A 30 11.24 -15.53 -20.52
CA CYS A 30 12.42 -15.55 -19.67
C CYS A 30 12.70 -14.14 -19.13
N PRO A 31 12.90 -13.96 -17.81
CA PRO A 31 13.06 -12.63 -17.21
C PRO A 31 14.33 -11.89 -17.63
N ASN A 32 15.29 -12.57 -18.27
CA ASN A 32 16.57 -11.99 -18.66
C ASN A 32 16.71 -11.75 -20.18
N CYS A 33 16.00 -12.50 -21.02
CA CYS A 33 16.22 -12.42 -22.48
C CYS A 33 14.95 -12.55 -23.32
N ASP A 34 13.79 -12.53 -22.67
CA ASP A 34 12.43 -12.59 -23.22
C ASP A 34 12.12 -13.78 -24.14
N ALA A 35 13.00 -14.79 -24.16
CA ALA A 35 12.71 -16.04 -24.86
C ALA A 35 11.54 -16.75 -24.17
N LEU A 36 10.54 -17.16 -24.95
CA LEU A 36 9.46 -18.00 -24.45
C LEU A 36 10.01 -19.36 -24.03
N VAL A 37 9.66 -19.80 -22.84
CA VAL A 37 10.05 -21.08 -22.24
C VAL A 37 8.83 -21.71 -21.56
N ASP A 38 8.77 -23.05 -21.54
CA ASP A 38 7.70 -23.76 -20.83
C ASP A 38 7.71 -23.42 -19.34
N TRP A 39 6.53 -23.43 -18.70
CA TRP A 39 6.39 -23.16 -17.26
C TRP A 39 7.25 -24.04 -16.36
N SER A 40 7.51 -25.29 -16.78
CA SER A 40 8.32 -26.27 -16.07
C SER A 40 9.83 -26.15 -16.32
N THR A 41 10.25 -25.24 -17.22
CA THR A 41 11.66 -25.08 -17.59
C THR A 41 12.44 -24.44 -16.45
N TYR A 42 13.40 -25.17 -15.88
CA TYR A 42 14.25 -24.68 -14.79
C TYR A 42 15.15 -23.52 -15.20
N GLU A 43 15.92 -23.70 -16.27
CA GLU A 43 16.87 -22.71 -16.79
C GLU A 43 16.55 -22.41 -18.25
N CYS A 44 16.56 -21.13 -18.59
CA CYS A 44 16.34 -20.67 -19.96
C CYS A 44 17.42 -21.27 -20.88
N PRO A 45 17.05 -22.01 -21.95
CA PRO A 45 18.01 -22.63 -22.84
C PRO A 45 18.85 -21.61 -23.64
N LYS A 46 18.40 -20.36 -23.71
CA LYS A 46 19.08 -19.27 -24.44
C LYS A 46 20.13 -18.54 -23.60
N CYS A 47 19.89 -18.32 -22.31
CA CYS A 47 20.74 -17.47 -21.48
C CYS A 47 21.16 -18.09 -20.14
N GLY A 48 20.65 -19.27 -19.79
CA GLY A 48 20.94 -19.95 -18.52
C GLY A 48 20.30 -19.32 -17.28
N ALA A 49 19.46 -18.27 -17.43
CA ALA A 49 18.75 -17.69 -16.30
C ALA A 49 17.72 -18.68 -15.74
N ILE A 50 17.57 -18.73 -14.42
CA ILE A 50 16.54 -19.56 -13.77
C ILE A 50 15.18 -19.00 -14.16
N THR A 51 14.37 -19.84 -14.79
CA THR A 51 12.99 -19.55 -15.22
C THR A 51 11.97 -20.36 -14.46
N GLY A 52 12.36 -21.46 -13.81
CA GLY A 52 11.42 -22.38 -13.15
C GLY A 52 10.74 -21.77 -11.93
N THR A 53 9.58 -22.30 -11.55
CA THR A 53 8.92 -21.93 -10.30
C THR A 53 9.58 -22.67 -9.14
N VAL A 54 10.45 -21.98 -8.41
CA VAL A 54 11.15 -22.52 -7.25
C VAL A 54 10.24 -22.43 -6.02
N ARG A 55 10.18 -23.52 -5.25
CA ARG A 55 9.45 -23.64 -3.98
C ARG A 55 10.39 -24.11 -2.88
N SER A 56 10.02 -23.87 -1.64
CA SER A 56 10.70 -24.41 -0.47
C SER A 56 9.85 -25.51 0.16
N ILE A 57 10.42 -26.66 0.48
CA ILE A 57 9.72 -27.73 1.20
C ILE A 57 10.24 -27.83 2.62
N ALA A 58 9.32 -27.67 3.58
CA ALA A 58 9.55 -28.00 4.98
C ALA A 58 9.13 -29.44 5.23
N VAL A 59 9.98 -30.19 5.94
CA VAL A 59 9.70 -31.57 6.37
C VAL A 59 9.62 -31.61 7.89
N ILE A 60 8.50 -32.08 8.41
CA ILE A 60 8.20 -32.04 9.85
C ILE A 60 7.91 -33.47 10.33
N PRO A 61 8.68 -34.03 11.30
CA PRO A 61 9.90 -33.47 11.88
C PRO A 61 11.09 -33.51 10.88
N PRO A 62 12.12 -32.68 11.07
CA PRO A 62 13.27 -32.63 10.15
C PRO A 62 14.13 -33.90 10.21
N GLY A 63 14.83 -34.21 9.11
CA GLY A 63 15.79 -35.32 8.98
C GLY A 63 15.19 -36.67 8.60
N GLY A 64 16.02 -37.71 8.45
CA GLY A 64 15.58 -39.05 8.00
C GLY A 64 15.56 -39.22 6.47
N THR A 65 15.14 -40.40 6.00
CA THR A 65 14.94 -40.69 4.58
C THR A 65 13.46 -40.53 4.21
N TRP A 66 13.20 -39.85 3.11
CA TRP A 66 11.86 -39.59 2.57
C TRP A 66 11.97 -39.48 1.04
N GLN A 67 10.83 -39.49 0.36
CA GLN A 67 10.73 -39.23 -1.07
C GLN A 67 9.75 -38.07 -1.30
N LEU A 68 9.99 -37.28 -2.33
CA LEU A 68 9.06 -36.23 -2.74
C LEU A 68 8.19 -36.74 -3.89
N GLU A 69 6.99 -36.15 -4.00
CA GLU A 69 6.15 -36.35 -5.17
C GLU A 69 6.92 -36.09 -6.47
N SER A 70 6.61 -36.84 -7.52
CA SER A 70 7.26 -36.72 -8.82
C SER A 70 7.13 -35.32 -9.46
N ARG A 71 6.17 -34.52 -8.97
CA ARG A 71 5.97 -33.10 -9.30
C ARG A 71 7.16 -32.23 -8.91
N TYR A 72 7.86 -32.53 -7.81
CA TYR A 72 8.93 -31.70 -7.29
C TYR A 72 10.30 -32.30 -7.60
N GLN A 73 11.18 -31.49 -8.18
CA GLN A 73 12.58 -31.86 -8.38
C GLN A 73 13.47 -31.13 -7.37
N ILE A 74 14.24 -31.89 -6.59
CA ILE A 74 15.22 -31.33 -5.65
C ILE A 74 16.29 -30.54 -6.41
N LEU A 75 16.48 -29.29 -6.01
CA LEU A 75 17.55 -28.41 -6.46
C LEU A 75 18.66 -28.35 -5.41
N ASP A 76 18.28 -28.13 -4.15
CA ASP A 76 19.19 -28.08 -3.01
C ASP A 76 18.50 -28.66 -1.76
N ALA A 77 19.14 -29.64 -1.12
CA ALA A 77 18.67 -30.26 0.12
C ALA A 77 19.66 -30.07 1.28
N THR A 78 20.65 -29.17 1.14
CA THR A 78 21.67 -28.91 2.16
C THR A 78 21.22 -27.91 3.23
N GLN A 79 20.14 -27.18 2.96
CA GLN A 79 19.56 -26.18 3.85
C GLN A 79 18.48 -26.78 4.77
N SER A 80 18.00 -25.99 5.72
CA SER A 80 16.87 -26.37 6.59
C SER A 80 15.55 -26.55 5.83
N LEU A 81 15.40 -25.84 4.71
CA LEU A 81 14.32 -26.01 3.76
C LEU A 81 14.88 -26.57 2.45
N ILE A 82 14.19 -27.54 1.87
CA ILE A 82 14.61 -28.13 0.60
C ILE A 82 14.13 -27.22 -0.52
N GLN A 83 15.05 -26.71 -1.33
CA GLN A 83 14.69 -25.98 -2.54
C GLN A 83 14.32 -26.97 -3.63
N VAL A 84 13.14 -26.80 -4.22
CA VAL A 84 12.64 -27.65 -5.28
C VAL A 84 12.16 -26.82 -6.45
N LEU A 85 12.23 -27.41 -7.64
CA LEU A 85 11.50 -26.94 -8.81
C LEU A 85 10.13 -27.61 -8.83
N ASP A 86 9.07 -26.81 -8.87
CA ASP A 86 7.74 -27.29 -9.21
C ASP A 86 7.64 -27.50 -10.73
N ARG A 87 7.50 -28.76 -11.16
CA ARG A 87 7.38 -29.12 -12.58
C ARG A 87 5.97 -28.97 -13.12
N GLU A 88 4.98 -28.79 -12.25
CA GLU A 88 3.59 -28.62 -12.64
C GLU A 88 2.97 -27.38 -11.97
N PRO A 89 3.58 -26.18 -12.10
CA PRO A 89 3.19 -25.00 -11.32
C PRO A 89 1.80 -24.46 -11.67
N LEU A 90 1.26 -24.86 -12.82
CA LEU A 90 -0.09 -24.51 -13.26
C LEU A 90 -1.15 -25.49 -12.75
N LYS A 91 -0.77 -26.68 -12.29
CA LYS A 91 -1.76 -27.60 -11.73
C LYS A 91 -1.99 -27.25 -10.26
N PRO A 92 -3.26 -27.12 -9.83
CA PRO A 92 -3.54 -26.91 -8.42
C PRO A 92 -2.96 -28.09 -7.64
N ALA A 93 -2.30 -27.78 -6.54
CA ALA A 93 -1.88 -28.81 -5.61
C ALA A 93 -3.11 -29.28 -4.84
N MET A 94 -3.32 -30.59 -4.76
CA MET A 94 -4.47 -31.13 -4.05
C MET A 94 -4.19 -31.17 -2.55
N ILE A 95 -4.81 -30.27 -1.80
CA ILE A 95 -4.88 -30.36 -0.34
C ILE A 95 -6.21 -31.03 0.01
N ASP A 96 -6.27 -32.36 0.00
CA ASP A 96 -7.52 -33.08 0.35
C ASP A 96 -7.88 -32.87 1.83
N VAL A 97 -6.89 -33.09 2.72
CA VAL A 97 -6.97 -32.79 4.14
C VAL A 97 -5.62 -32.23 4.56
N PRO A 98 -5.54 -30.94 4.95
CA PRO A 98 -4.27 -30.36 5.35
C PRO A 98 -3.76 -31.05 6.61
N PRO A 99 -2.46 -31.43 6.67
CA PRO A 99 -1.88 -31.91 7.92
C PRO A 99 -1.93 -30.82 8.99
N THR A 100 -1.87 -31.20 10.26
CA THR A 100 -1.97 -30.26 11.39
C THR A 100 -0.95 -29.13 11.32
N SER A 101 0.25 -29.40 10.79
CA SER A 101 1.30 -28.39 10.61
C SER A 101 1.01 -27.35 9.51
N ALA A 102 0.08 -27.62 8.59
CA ALA A 102 -0.37 -26.67 7.57
C ALA A 102 -1.41 -25.69 8.09
N ILE A 103 -2.19 -26.08 9.11
CA ILE A 103 -3.32 -25.28 9.63
C ILE A 103 -2.91 -23.85 10.00
N PRO A 104 -1.81 -23.61 10.75
CA PRO A 104 -1.45 -22.25 11.12
C PRO A 104 -1.13 -21.34 9.93
N TYR A 105 -0.60 -21.87 8.83
CA TYR A 105 -0.42 -21.07 7.61
C TYR A 105 -1.77 -20.63 7.06
N LEU A 106 -2.75 -21.54 7.00
CA LEU A 106 -4.08 -21.22 6.49
C LEU A 106 -4.85 -20.25 7.39
N GLU A 107 -4.71 -20.37 8.71
CA GLU A 107 -5.40 -19.51 9.68
C GLU A 107 -4.78 -18.10 9.76
N LEU A 108 -3.45 -18.00 9.66
CA LEU A 108 -2.72 -16.74 9.83
C LEU A 108 -2.47 -15.99 8.52
N GLU A 109 -2.57 -16.64 7.36
CA GLU A 109 -2.31 -16.02 6.06
C GLU A 109 -3.12 -14.73 5.81
N PRO A 110 -4.43 -14.63 6.15
CA PRO A 110 -5.18 -13.40 5.94
C PRO A 110 -4.65 -12.19 6.70
N TYR A 111 -3.92 -12.42 7.80
CA TYR A 111 -3.39 -11.37 8.67
C TYR A 111 -1.90 -11.12 8.44
N LEU A 112 -1.16 -12.13 7.99
CA LEU A 112 0.30 -12.14 7.94
C LEU A 112 0.86 -12.53 6.56
N HIS A 113 0.12 -12.34 5.46
CA HIS A 113 0.51 -12.82 4.11
C HIS A 113 1.88 -12.34 3.63
N GLN A 114 2.32 -11.16 4.06
CA GLN A 114 3.68 -10.68 3.77
C GLN A 114 4.75 -11.30 4.66
N ILE A 115 4.40 -11.55 5.92
CA ILE A 115 5.34 -12.01 6.94
C ILE A 115 5.52 -13.52 6.80
N LEU A 116 4.47 -14.27 6.48
CA LEU A 116 4.50 -15.72 6.30
C LEU A 116 4.65 -16.10 4.83
N PRO A 117 5.45 -17.14 4.50
CA PRO A 117 5.49 -17.65 3.14
C PRO A 117 4.16 -18.30 2.78
N LEU A 118 3.70 -18.08 1.54
CA LEU A 118 2.47 -18.69 1.05
C LEU A 118 2.58 -20.22 1.04
N LEU A 119 1.54 -20.91 1.52
CA LEU A 119 1.41 -22.36 1.45
C LEU A 119 0.77 -22.77 0.13
N TYR A 120 1.51 -23.51 -0.71
CA TYR A 120 1.05 -23.99 -2.01
C TYR A 120 0.50 -25.41 -1.99
N ASN A 121 1.09 -26.28 -1.16
CA ASN A 121 0.64 -27.66 -1.00
C ASN A 121 1.02 -28.16 0.38
N ALA A 122 0.28 -29.16 0.86
CA ALA A 122 0.66 -29.88 2.06
C ALA A 122 0.11 -31.31 2.03
N TRP A 123 0.93 -32.28 2.43
CA TRP A 123 0.49 -33.67 2.57
C TRP A 123 1.19 -34.35 3.75
N HIS A 124 0.63 -35.49 4.15
CA HIS A 124 1.20 -36.37 5.17
C HIS A 124 1.63 -37.70 4.56
N GLU A 125 2.86 -38.13 4.82
CA GLU A 125 3.40 -39.41 4.37
C GLU A 125 4.38 -39.98 5.41
N GLU A 126 4.26 -41.28 5.72
CA GLU A 126 5.17 -42.02 6.61
C GLU A 126 5.52 -41.29 7.93
N GLU A 127 4.49 -40.78 8.63
CA GLU A 127 4.59 -40.05 9.91
C GLU A 127 5.26 -38.66 9.79
N ARG A 128 5.24 -38.06 8.59
CA ARG A 128 5.80 -36.73 8.33
C ARG A 128 4.82 -35.86 7.58
N ASP A 129 4.88 -34.58 7.89
CA ASP A 129 4.20 -33.55 7.12
C ASP A 129 5.19 -32.89 6.18
N PHE A 130 4.75 -32.68 4.94
CA PHE A 130 5.47 -31.95 3.91
C PHE A 130 4.69 -30.69 3.59
N LEU A 131 5.32 -29.53 3.74
CA LEU A 131 4.72 -28.24 3.45
C LEU A 131 5.47 -27.58 2.30
N VAL A 132 4.79 -27.28 1.21
CA VAL A 132 5.34 -26.58 0.04
C VAL A 132 5.05 -25.11 0.19
N LEU A 133 6.10 -24.33 0.43
CA LEU A 133 6.06 -22.92 0.76
C LEU A 133 6.64 -22.07 -0.38
N GLU A 134 6.28 -20.80 -0.38
CA GLU A 134 6.97 -19.75 -1.13
C GLU A 134 8.48 -19.80 -0.85
N ALA A 135 9.29 -19.77 -1.92
CA ALA A 135 10.73 -19.66 -1.76
C ALA A 135 11.11 -18.23 -1.35
N ARG A 136 11.80 -18.12 -0.22
CA ARG A 136 12.30 -16.84 0.34
C ARG A 136 13.81 -16.82 0.52
N SER A 137 14.52 -17.73 -0.14
CA SER A 137 15.98 -17.84 -0.07
C SER A 137 16.70 -16.62 -0.65
N GLN A 138 16.03 -15.89 -1.56
CA GLN A 138 16.47 -14.60 -2.10
C GLN A 138 16.43 -13.45 -1.09
N PHE A 139 15.61 -13.56 -0.04
CA PHE A 139 15.50 -12.53 0.99
C PHE A 139 16.72 -12.55 1.91
N THR A 140 17.20 -11.36 2.26
CA THR A 140 18.42 -11.23 3.07
C THR A 140 18.09 -11.58 4.52
N GLN A 141 18.90 -12.43 5.16
CA GLN A 141 18.76 -12.67 6.60
C GLN A 141 18.99 -11.38 7.38
N LEU A 142 18.13 -11.08 8.35
CA LEU A 142 18.23 -9.88 9.17
C LEU A 142 19.63 -9.76 9.80
N ALA A 143 20.15 -10.83 10.41
CA ALA A 143 21.49 -10.83 11.00
C ALA A 143 22.60 -10.50 9.98
N THR A 144 22.47 -11.04 8.75
CA THR A 144 23.42 -10.75 7.66
C THR A 144 23.29 -9.30 7.19
N PHE A 145 22.07 -8.77 7.11
CA PHE A 145 21.82 -7.38 6.78
C PHE A 145 22.46 -6.43 7.81
N LEU A 146 22.23 -6.68 9.10
CA LEU A 146 22.82 -5.88 10.20
C LEU A 146 24.36 -5.88 10.15
N LYS A 147 24.97 -7.02 9.80
CA LYS A 147 26.43 -7.16 9.72
C LYS A 147 27.06 -6.36 8.58
N HIS A 148 26.40 -6.28 7.42
CA HIS A 148 26.98 -5.66 6.22
C HIS A 148 26.68 -4.16 6.11
N ASN A 149 25.61 -3.68 6.76
CA ASN A 149 25.22 -2.27 6.70
C ASN A 149 25.79 -1.50 7.90
N LYS A 150 26.65 -0.51 7.60
CA LYS A 150 27.45 0.20 8.62
C LYS A 150 26.68 1.27 9.40
N GLN A 151 25.55 1.75 8.86
CA GLN A 151 24.71 2.75 9.48
C GLN A 151 23.26 2.31 9.32
N ILE A 152 22.66 1.87 10.42
CA ILE A 152 21.24 1.51 10.47
C ILE A 152 20.59 2.42 11.50
N PRO A 153 19.55 3.18 11.14
CA PRO A 153 18.88 4.03 12.12
C PRO A 153 18.37 3.22 13.31
N MET A 154 18.61 3.69 14.53
CA MET A 154 18.18 3.00 15.75
C MET A 154 16.66 2.75 15.76
N LEU A 155 15.88 3.69 15.23
CA LEU A 155 14.44 3.56 15.11
C LEU A 155 13.99 2.44 14.15
N GLN A 156 14.77 2.14 13.10
CA GLN A 156 14.50 0.97 12.25
C GLN A 156 14.71 -0.32 13.05
N ILE A 157 15.75 -0.38 13.88
CA ILE A 157 16.02 -1.53 14.75
C ILE A 157 14.89 -1.71 15.76
N LEU A 158 14.45 -0.61 16.38
CA LEU A 158 13.32 -0.61 17.31
C LEU A 158 12.01 -1.03 16.62
N HIS A 159 11.81 -0.64 15.36
CA HIS A 159 10.65 -1.08 14.57
C HIS A 159 10.66 -2.58 14.33
N TRP A 160 11.77 -3.17 13.86
CA TRP A 160 11.85 -4.64 13.71
C TRP A 160 11.63 -5.34 15.05
N PHE A 161 12.16 -4.81 16.16
CA PHE A 161 11.91 -5.38 17.48
C PHE A 161 10.44 -5.27 17.87
N TYR A 162 9.78 -4.16 17.55
CA TYR A 162 8.35 -3.99 17.76
C TYR A 162 7.53 -5.00 16.95
N GLU A 163 7.83 -5.16 15.65
CA GLU A 163 7.19 -6.16 14.79
C GLU A 163 7.38 -7.58 15.33
N MET A 164 8.57 -7.91 15.84
CA MET A 164 8.81 -9.20 16.49
C MET A 164 7.93 -9.41 17.74
N VAL A 165 7.58 -8.36 18.48
CA VAL A 165 6.69 -8.45 19.64
C VAL A 165 5.24 -8.66 19.21
N ASP A 166 4.77 -7.95 18.19
CA ASP A 166 3.43 -8.15 17.66
C ASP A 166 3.28 -9.56 17.07
N LEU A 167 4.29 -10.04 16.35
CA LEU A 167 4.33 -11.42 15.88
C LEU A 167 4.39 -12.43 17.03
N TRP A 168 5.06 -12.11 18.14
CA TRP A 168 5.11 -13.01 19.29
C TRP A 168 3.70 -13.28 19.82
N GLU A 169 2.91 -12.23 20.01
CA GLU A 169 1.55 -12.31 20.54
C GLU A 169 0.62 -13.09 19.61
N VAL A 170 0.79 -12.96 18.29
CA VAL A 170 0.02 -13.73 17.31
C VAL A 170 0.45 -15.19 17.27
N LEU A 171 1.75 -15.50 17.41
CA LEU A 171 2.28 -16.86 17.29
C LEU A 171 2.19 -17.70 18.56
N GLU A 172 2.10 -17.05 19.73
CA GLU A 172 2.06 -17.72 21.04
C GLU A 172 0.86 -18.66 21.22
N PRO A 173 -0.39 -18.27 20.89
CA PRO A 173 -1.56 -19.15 20.97
C PRO A 173 -1.45 -20.41 20.09
N HIS A 174 -0.69 -20.32 18.98
CA HIS A 174 -0.47 -21.43 18.05
C HIS A 174 0.77 -22.28 18.39
N HIS A 175 1.50 -21.95 19.47
CA HIS A 175 2.77 -22.60 19.84
C HIS A 175 3.86 -22.50 18.76
N LEU A 176 4.00 -21.33 18.13
CA LEU A 176 4.92 -21.08 17.01
C LEU A 176 5.96 -19.98 17.27
N THR A 177 6.13 -19.54 18.52
CA THR A 177 7.07 -18.44 18.88
C THR A 177 8.53 -18.77 18.58
N GLN A 178 8.88 -20.06 18.45
CA GLN A 178 10.18 -20.51 17.97
C GLN A 178 10.55 -19.94 16.57
N SER A 179 9.56 -19.56 15.77
CA SER A 179 9.75 -18.93 14.45
C SER A 179 10.55 -17.62 14.56
N LEU A 180 10.38 -16.86 15.64
CA LEU A 180 11.10 -15.60 15.87
C LEU A 180 12.49 -15.81 16.48
N LEU A 181 12.81 -17.04 16.89
CA LEU A 181 14.01 -17.37 17.67
C LEU A 181 15.10 -18.05 16.84
N SER A 182 14.89 -18.20 15.54
CA SER A 182 15.86 -18.76 14.61
C SER A 182 16.40 -17.64 13.71
N LEU A 183 17.67 -17.26 13.86
CA LEU A 183 18.27 -16.18 13.06
C LEU A 183 18.19 -16.40 11.55
N PRO A 184 18.40 -17.62 11.01
CA PRO A 184 18.19 -17.86 9.58
C PRO A 184 16.74 -17.64 9.12
N ASN A 185 15.78 -17.82 10.03
CA ASN A 185 14.36 -17.68 9.73
C ASN A 185 13.90 -16.21 9.65
N LEU A 186 14.64 -15.29 10.28
CA LEU A 186 14.37 -13.85 10.23
C LEU A 186 14.95 -13.25 8.96
N ARG A 187 14.07 -12.88 8.03
CA ARG A 187 14.40 -12.37 6.70
C ARG A 187 13.89 -10.94 6.54
N LEU A 188 14.47 -10.24 5.56
CA LEU A 188 14.02 -8.94 5.09
C LEU A 188 13.68 -9.04 3.62
N ASP A 189 12.47 -8.62 3.26
CA ASP A 189 12.05 -8.50 1.86
C ASP A 189 12.75 -7.33 1.15
N GLU A 190 12.38 -7.06 -0.10
CA GLU A 190 12.94 -5.93 -0.87
C GLU A 190 12.73 -4.55 -0.24
N ASP A 191 11.69 -4.39 0.57
CA ASP A 191 11.29 -3.14 1.22
C ASP A 191 11.89 -3.05 2.65
N HIS A 192 12.70 -4.02 3.05
CA HIS A 192 13.30 -4.16 4.39
C HIS A 192 12.27 -4.39 5.51
N LEU A 193 11.11 -4.94 5.16
CA LEU A 193 10.11 -5.39 6.12
C LEU A 193 10.50 -6.76 6.68
N LEU A 194 10.19 -6.99 7.95
CA LEU A 194 10.48 -8.26 8.60
C LEU A 194 9.56 -9.37 8.08
N CYS A 195 10.16 -10.46 7.62
CA CYS A 195 9.42 -11.64 7.18
C CYS A 195 10.07 -12.94 7.71
N LEU A 196 9.30 -14.02 7.69
CA LEU A 196 9.70 -15.35 8.13
C LEU A 196 9.96 -16.27 6.95
N GLU A 197 10.96 -17.13 7.09
CA GLU A 197 11.27 -18.17 6.09
C GLU A 197 10.33 -19.38 6.20
N GLN A 198 9.87 -19.70 7.41
CA GLN A 198 8.85 -20.70 7.74
C GLN A 198 8.32 -20.50 9.18
N LEU A 199 7.18 -21.11 9.48
CA LEU A 199 6.70 -21.33 10.84
C LEU A 199 7.41 -22.55 11.46
N LEU A 200 7.93 -22.36 12.67
CA LEU A 200 8.65 -23.37 13.44
C LEU A 200 7.86 -23.72 14.70
N PRO A 201 7.52 -25.01 14.93
CA PRO A 201 6.85 -25.43 16.14
C PRO A 201 7.75 -25.26 17.37
N ASN A 202 7.13 -24.89 18.49
CA ASN A 202 7.81 -24.78 19.77
C ASN A 202 8.38 -26.14 20.20
N SER A 203 9.57 -26.09 20.80
CA SER A 203 10.14 -27.26 21.48
C SER A 203 9.32 -27.67 22.70
N ALA A 204 9.64 -28.83 23.31
CA ALA A 204 8.93 -29.33 24.50
C ALA A 204 8.86 -28.32 25.66
N THR A 205 9.83 -27.40 25.73
CA THR A 205 9.78 -26.21 26.60
C THR A 205 9.35 -25.00 25.79
N ALA A 206 8.20 -24.42 26.13
CA ALA A 206 7.68 -23.21 25.49
C ALA A 206 8.69 -22.06 25.64
N PRO A 207 9.09 -21.39 24.54
CA PRO A 207 9.93 -20.22 24.61
C PRO A 207 9.24 -19.08 25.36
N THR A 208 10.03 -18.24 26.03
CA THR A 208 9.55 -17.02 26.72
C THR A 208 10.17 -15.77 26.11
N LEU A 209 9.68 -14.59 26.46
CA LEU A 209 10.24 -13.31 25.98
C LEU A 209 11.74 -13.14 26.33
N ARG A 210 12.25 -13.86 27.32
CA ARG A 210 13.70 -13.95 27.58
C ARG A 210 14.48 -14.47 26.38
N ASN A 211 13.94 -15.46 25.67
CA ASN A 211 14.55 -15.99 24.46
C ASN A 211 14.59 -14.92 23.36
N LEU A 212 13.54 -14.10 23.25
CA LEU A 212 13.50 -12.97 22.33
C LEU A 212 14.60 -11.94 22.66
N GLY A 213 14.78 -11.60 23.93
CA GLY A 213 15.88 -10.74 24.39
C GLY A 213 17.28 -11.29 24.03
N THR A 214 17.46 -12.61 24.11
CA THR A 214 18.72 -13.27 23.69
C THR A 214 18.98 -13.12 22.19
N ILE A 215 17.92 -13.22 21.38
CA ILE A 215 18.01 -13.04 19.93
C ILE A 215 18.33 -11.59 19.59
N TRP A 216 17.67 -10.63 20.24
CA TRP A 216 17.97 -9.22 20.07
C TRP A 216 19.40 -8.88 20.46
N GLN A 217 19.90 -9.42 21.56
CA GLN A 217 21.31 -9.27 21.94
C GLN A 217 22.26 -9.78 20.84
N THR A 218 21.92 -10.92 20.22
CA THR A 218 22.73 -11.51 19.15
C THR A 218 22.67 -10.69 17.85
N LEU A 219 21.50 -10.14 17.52
CA LEU A 219 21.30 -9.24 16.39
C LEU A 219 22.08 -7.94 16.57
N LEU A 220 21.98 -7.30 17.75
CA LEU A 220 22.74 -6.09 18.05
C LEU A 220 24.24 -6.32 18.04
N ALA A 221 24.72 -7.49 18.43
CA ALA A 221 26.14 -7.83 18.35
C ALA A 221 26.69 -7.89 16.91
N GLN A 222 25.82 -7.96 15.88
CA GLN A 222 26.24 -7.85 14.48
C GLN A 222 26.55 -6.41 14.07
N LEU A 223 26.02 -5.42 14.80
CA LEU A 223 26.18 -4.02 14.47
C LEU A 223 27.56 -3.52 14.88
N THR A 224 28.16 -2.70 14.02
CA THR A 224 29.43 -2.02 14.31
C THR A 224 29.25 -0.65 14.97
N GLN A 225 28.03 -0.09 14.90
CA GLN A 225 27.67 1.18 15.52
C GLN A 225 27.39 1.03 17.02
N THR A 226 27.60 2.10 17.77
CA THR A 226 27.26 2.16 19.20
C THR A 226 25.74 2.20 19.38
N GLN A 227 25.21 1.38 20.28
CA GLN A 227 23.77 1.31 20.53
C GLN A 227 23.37 2.15 21.76
N SER A 228 22.08 2.48 21.86
CA SER A 228 21.52 3.20 23.01
C SER A 228 21.67 2.38 24.30
N ALA A 229 22.06 3.05 25.39
CA ALA A 229 22.12 2.43 26.71
C ALA A 229 20.72 1.94 27.15
N SER A 230 19.66 2.70 26.86
CA SER A 230 18.28 2.35 27.20
C SER A 230 17.84 1.04 26.52
N LEU A 231 18.25 0.81 25.27
CA LEU A 231 18.00 -0.46 24.58
C LEU A 231 18.75 -1.64 25.23
N HIS A 232 20.00 -1.44 25.64
CA HIS A 232 20.74 -2.45 26.37
C HIS A 232 20.13 -2.77 27.74
N PHE A 233 19.59 -1.77 28.45
CA PHE A 233 18.87 -1.98 29.70
C PHE A 233 17.57 -2.78 29.48
N LEU A 234 16.78 -2.46 28.46
CA LEU A 234 15.58 -3.23 28.13
C LEU A 234 15.90 -4.70 27.82
N ILE A 235 16.95 -4.94 27.03
CA ILE A 235 17.38 -6.31 26.71
C ILE A 235 17.88 -7.03 27.98
N ALA A 236 18.58 -6.34 28.88
CA ALA A 236 18.95 -6.91 30.17
C ALA A 236 17.72 -7.27 31.01
N ASP A 237 16.73 -6.38 31.09
CA ASP A 237 15.47 -6.59 31.81
C ASP A 237 14.68 -7.79 31.24
N LEU A 238 14.69 -7.98 29.91
CA LEU A 238 14.12 -9.16 29.26
C LEU A 238 14.90 -10.43 29.63
N CYS A 239 16.23 -10.35 29.62
CA CYS A 239 17.11 -11.47 29.96
C CYS A 239 17.00 -11.90 31.43
N THR A 240 16.65 -10.97 32.33
CA THR A 240 16.37 -11.22 33.75
C THR A 240 14.88 -11.46 34.05
N GLU A 241 14.03 -11.55 33.02
CA GLU A 241 12.57 -11.77 33.14
C GLU A 241 11.85 -10.69 33.98
N SER A 242 12.44 -9.49 34.05
CA SER A 242 11.84 -8.32 34.71
C SER A 242 10.77 -7.66 33.82
N VAL A 243 10.91 -7.80 32.50
CA VAL A 243 9.84 -7.55 31.52
C VAL A 243 9.38 -8.91 31.01
N SER A 244 8.12 -9.25 31.27
CA SER A 244 7.60 -10.60 31.00
C SER A 244 6.31 -10.63 30.18
N THR A 245 5.79 -9.46 29.76
CA THR A 245 4.60 -9.38 28.90
C THR A 245 4.87 -8.58 27.62
N PRO A 246 4.21 -8.90 26.49
CA PRO A 246 4.32 -8.14 25.25
C PRO A 246 3.99 -6.64 25.42
N ASP A 247 2.96 -6.31 26.21
CA ASP A 247 2.56 -4.91 26.46
C ASP A 247 3.63 -4.08 27.17
N GLN A 248 4.25 -4.65 28.20
CA GLN A 248 5.36 -3.98 28.90
C GLN A 248 6.51 -3.74 27.93
N LEU A 249 6.80 -4.73 27.08
CA LEU A 249 7.87 -4.64 26.10
C LEU A 249 7.59 -3.59 25.03
N ARG A 250 6.38 -3.55 24.46
CA ARG A 250 5.93 -2.51 23.54
C ARG A 250 6.06 -1.11 24.15
N SER A 251 5.56 -0.95 25.37
CA SER A 251 5.63 0.34 26.09
C SER A 251 7.07 0.83 26.25
N ARG A 252 7.99 -0.07 26.61
CA ARG A 252 9.42 0.25 26.76
C ARG A 252 10.08 0.56 25.42
N LEU A 253 9.81 -0.21 24.37
CA LEU A 253 10.31 0.09 23.02
C LEU A 253 9.85 1.47 22.54
N LYS A 254 8.58 1.84 22.80
CA LYS A 254 8.03 3.17 22.49
C LYS A 254 8.76 4.27 23.26
N ALA A 255 9.01 4.09 24.57
CA ALA A 255 9.75 5.05 25.36
C ALA A 255 11.19 5.24 24.84
N ILE A 256 11.88 4.16 24.47
CA ILE A 256 13.24 4.23 23.92
C ILE A 256 13.24 4.91 22.55
N ALA A 257 12.22 4.68 21.72
CA ALA A 257 12.07 5.37 20.45
C ALA A 257 11.94 6.89 20.67
N GLN A 258 11.15 7.31 21.65
CA GLN A 258 11.01 8.72 22.04
C GLN A 258 12.33 9.32 22.57
N GLU A 259 13.05 8.61 23.44
CA GLU A 259 14.37 9.05 23.94
C GLU A 259 15.39 9.20 22.81
N THR A 260 15.46 8.20 21.92
CA THR A 260 16.38 8.21 20.77
C THR A 260 16.12 9.40 19.85
N GLN A 261 14.86 9.85 19.76
CA GLN A 261 14.49 11.04 19.01
C GLN A 261 14.91 12.33 19.72
N ALA A 262 14.81 12.39 21.05
CA ALA A 262 15.28 13.53 21.84
C ALA A 262 16.79 13.80 21.67
N ASP A 263 17.62 12.75 21.69
CA ASP A 263 19.09 12.88 21.53
C ASP A 263 19.49 13.39 20.11
N LEU A 264 18.70 13.09 19.08
CA LEU A 264 18.92 13.59 17.72
C LEU A 264 18.64 15.10 17.62
N ILE A 265 17.74 15.62 18.44
CA ILE A 265 17.38 17.05 18.48
C ILE A 265 18.50 17.88 19.14
N ASP A 266 18.98 17.42 20.29
CA ASP A 266 20.04 18.13 21.04
C ASP A 266 21.35 18.21 20.23
N SER A 267 21.68 17.15 19.49
CA SER A 267 22.88 17.12 18.65
C SER A 267 22.80 18.03 17.41
N GLU A 268 21.62 18.24 16.82
CA GLU A 268 21.44 19.21 15.73
C GLU A 268 21.50 20.67 16.20
N ILE A 269 20.99 20.97 17.40
CA ILE A 269 21.05 22.31 18.00
C ILE A 269 22.49 22.72 18.31
N GLU A 270 23.32 21.79 18.81
CA GLU A 270 24.75 22.06 19.05
C GLU A 270 25.52 22.35 17.75
N ILE A 271 25.20 21.69 16.63
CA ILE A 271 25.87 21.91 15.33
C ILE A 271 25.53 23.30 14.74
N MET A 272 24.36 23.86 15.08
CA MET A 272 23.98 25.22 14.67
C MET A 272 24.62 26.33 15.52
N SER A 273 25.45 25.99 16.50
CA SER A 273 26.03 26.93 17.48
C SER A 273 27.55 27.14 17.39
N ASP A 274 28.15 27.08 16.19
CA ASP A 274 29.56 27.50 15.97
C ASP A 274 29.66 29.05 15.85
N PRO A 275 30.44 29.75 16.71
CA PRO A 275 30.45 31.20 16.77
C PRO A 275 31.40 31.81 15.73
N GLN A 276 30.97 31.86 14.46
CA GLN A 276 31.58 32.75 13.46
C GLN A 276 30.52 33.38 12.55
N VAL A 277 29.83 34.40 13.07
CA VAL A 277 29.13 35.39 12.23
C VAL A 277 29.61 36.79 12.64
N PRO A 278 30.05 37.65 11.70
CA PRO A 278 30.44 39.02 12.00
C PRO A 278 29.22 39.85 12.44
N ASP A 279 29.45 40.64 13.48
CA ASP A 279 28.51 41.58 14.09
C ASP A 279 27.94 42.57 13.06
N PHE A 280 26.63 42.53 12.83
CA PHE A 280 25.90 43.55 12.08
C PHE A 280 25.01 44.35 13.05
N PRO A 281 25.00 45.69 12.95
CA PRO A 281 24.43 46.56 13.96
C PRO A 281 22.90 46.44 14.01
N GLN A 282 22.38 46.17 15.21
CA GLN A 282 20.96 46.20 15.52
C GLN A 282 20.40 47.63 15.38
N ALA A 283 19.35 47.79 14.58
CA ALA A 283 18.50 48.99 14.59
C ALA A 283 17.40 48.84 15.66
N PRO A 284 16.92 49.93 16.28
CA PRO A 284 16.05 49.86 17.45
C PRO A 284 14.60 49.52 17.08
N ILE A 285 14.01 48.60 17.83
CA ILE A 285 12.57 48.28 17.83
C ILE A 285 11.84 49.38 18.62
N PRO A 286 10.72 49.96 18.13
CA PRO A 286 9.83 50.75 18.95
C PRO A 286 8.81 49.87 19.68
N ASN A 287 8.67 50.13 20.98
CA ASN A 287 7.66 49.56 21.87
C ASN A 287 6.24 49.70 21.33
N SER A 288 5.48 48.60 21.34
CA SER A 288 4.04 48.65 21.53
C SER A 288 3.62 47.47 22.41
N GLU A 289 3.04 47.82 23.55
CA GLU A 289 2.48 46.93 24.55
C GLU A 289 1.31 46.13 23.97
N VAL A 290 1.26 44.82 24.27
CA VAL A 290 0.09 43.95 24.06
C VAL A 290 -0.29 43.40 25.45
N PRO A 291 -1.57 43.46 25.87
CA PRO A 291 -2.01 42.97 27.18
C PRO A 291 -2.15 41.43 27.21
N PRO A 292 -2.16 40.80 28.40
CA PRO A 292 -2.10 39.35 28.51
C PRO A 292 -3.45 38.71 28.15
N GLU A 293 -3.40 37.66 27.33
CA GLU A 293 -4.54 36.82 26.97
C GLU A 293 -5.11 36.08 28.19
N GLU A 294 -6.43 36.17 28.35
CA GLU A 294 -7.21 35.38 29.29
C GLU A 294 -7.26 33.92 28.81
N ILE A 295 -6.88 33.02 29.72
CA ILE A 295 -7.07 31.57 29.59
C ILE A 295 -8.58 31.29 29.62
N VAL A 296 -9.17 30.99 28.46
CA VAL A 296 -10.53 30.47 28.38
C VAL A 296 -10.49 28.95 28.50
N THR A 297 -10.75 28.47 29.72
CA THR A 297 -11.11 27.09 30.00
C THR A 297 -12.51 26.80 29.44
N VAL A 298 -12.61 25.92 28.44
CA VAL A 298 -13.90 25.33 28.05
C VAL A 298 -14.04 23.98 28.76
N PHE A 299 -14.94 23.94 29.74
CA PHE A 299 -15.42 22.73 30.39
C PHE A 299 -16.33 21.96 29.43
N ALA A 300 -16.09 20.66 29.28
CA ALA A 300 -17.04 19.73 28.67
C ALA A 300 -17.69 18.91 29.80
N ASP A 301 -18.98 19.16 30.05
CA ASP A 301 -19.83 18.31 30.90
C ASP A 301 -20.53 17.27 30.00
N SER A 302 -20.21 15.99 30.20
CA SER A 302 -21.12 14.88 29.96
C SER A 302 -20.71 13.69 30.85
N GLU A 303 -21.59 13.33 31.78
CA GLU A 303 -21.45 12.26 32.77
C GLU A 303 -21.55 10.83 32.19
N PRO A 304 -21.17 9.78 32.95
CA PRO A 304 -20.39 8.63 32.49
C PRO A 304 -21.25 7.40 32.16
N ASP A 305 -20.78 6.53 31.26
CA ASP A 305 -21.04 5.09 31.35
C ASP A 305 -20.08 4.23 30.49
N SER A 306 -19.67 3.12 31.11
CA SER A 306 -18.85 1.96 30.69
C SER A 306 -17.38 2.16 30.31
N GLU A 307 -16.51 1.76 31.25
CA GLU A 307 -15.09 1.43 31.05
C GLU A 307 -14.93 0.37 29.94
N GLY A 308 -14.53 0.83 28.76
CA GLY A 308 -13.91 0.03 27.70
C GLY A 308 -12.51 0.59 27.47
N ASP A 309 -11.51 -0.25 27.66
CA ASP A 309 -10.09 0.06 27.64
C ASP A 309 -9.60 0.31 26.19
N ASP A 310 -9.99 1.44 25.59
CA ASP A 310 -9.46 1.90 24.31
C ASP A 310 -8.43 3.02 24.54
N MET A 311 -7.20 2.61 24.89
CA MET A 311 -6.05 3.49 24.80
C MET A 311 -5.84 3.90 23.33
N PRO A 312 -5.68 5.20 23.00
CA PRO A 312 -5.43 5.61 21.63
C PRO A 312 -4.12 4.98 21.14
N THR A 313 -4.21 4.22 20.05
CA THR A 313 -3.05 3.66 19.36
C THR A 313 -2.24 4.82 18.81
N ILE A 314 -1.12 5.15 19.47
CA ILE A 314 -0.17 6.14 18.97
C ILE A 314 0.40 5.60 17.65
N VAL A 315 0.03 6.24 16.54
CA VAL A 315 0.59 6.00 15.21
C VAL A 315 1.94 6.70 15.17
N LEU A 316 3.01 5.96 14.87
CA LEU A 316 4.32 6.57 14.61
C LEU A 316 4.18 7.51 13.42
N PRO A 317 4.69 8.76 13.47
CA PRO A 317 4.67 9.62 12.30
C PRO A 317 5.44 8.92 11.19
N MET A 318 4.94 9.01 9.96
CA MET A 318 5.53 8.32 8.81
C MET A 318 6.19 9.33 7.85
N LEU A 319 7.17 8.87 7.09
CA LEU A 319 7.74 9.55 5.94
C LEU A 319 7.41 8.76 4.69
N LEU A 320 7.14 9.49 3.63
CA LEU A 320 7.08 8.92 2.30
C LEU A 320 8.45 8.36 1.90
N PHE A 321 8.48 7.10 1.51
CA PHE A 321 9.67 6.40 1.04
C PHE A 321 9.71 6.32 -0.49
N SER A 322 8.56 6.09 -1.11
CA SER A 322 8.37 6.23 -2.55
C SER A 322 6.93 6.63 -2.88
N LEU A 323 6.80 7.29 -4.02
CA LEU A 323 5.55 7.56 -4.69
C LEU A 323 5.78 7.17 -6.15
N ASP A 324 5.07 6.16 -6.62
CA ASP A 324 5.10 5.74 -8.01
C ASP A 324 3.68 5.88 -8.56
N ASP A 325 3.55 6.28 -9.81
CA ASP A 325 2.25 6.45 -10.45
C ASP A 325 2.25 5.97 -11.90
N ALA A 326 1.07 5.55 -12.35
CA ALA A 326 0.81 5.19 -13.73
C ALA A 326 -0.64 5.51 -14.07
N GLY A 327 -0.89 5.95 -15.30
CA GLY A 327 -2.24 6.25 -15.78
C GLY A 327 -2.44 5.80 -17.21
N ARG A 328 -3.64 5.29 -17.50
CA ARG A 328 -4.00 4.83 -18.84
C ARG A 328 -5.47 5.08 -19.10
N THR A 329 -5.78 5.37 -20.35
CA THR A 329 -7.15 5.49 -20.87
C THR A 329 -7.29 4.65 -22.13
N ASP A 330 -8.47 4.11 -22.36
CA ASP A 330 -8.84 3.33 -23.53
C ASP A 330 -10.27 3.67 -23.95
N ILE A 331 -10.50 3.66 -25.26
CA ILE A 331 -11.81 3.99 -25.85
C ILE A 331 -12.88 2.95 -25.51
N GLY A 332 -12.49 1.74 -25.08
CA GLY A 332 -13.39 0.60 -24.96
C GLY A 332 -13.56 -0.13 -26.30
N ARG A 333 -14.52 -1.06 -26.33
CA ARG A 333 -14.81 -1.90 -27.51
C ARG A 333 -15.96 -1.37 -28.37
N GLN A 334 -16.88 -0.58 -27.79
CA GLN A 334 -18.11 -0.17 -28.49
C GLN A 334 -18.21 1.34 -28.77
N ARG A 335 -17.48 2.20 -28.03
CA ARG A 335 -17.45 3.65 -28.30
C ARG A 335 -16.60 3.97 -29.54
N THR A 336 -16.89 5.10 -30.18
CA THR A 336 -16.14 5.60 -31.35
C THR A 336 -15.19 6.75 -31.02
N HIS A 337 -15.33 7.34 -29.83
CA HIS A 337 -14.47 8.40 -29.30
C HIS A 337 -14.24 8.16 -27.81
N ASN A 338 -13.16 8.74 -27.29
CA ASN A 338 -12.84 8.72 -25.87
C ASN A 338 -13.18 10.10 -25.27
N GLU A 339 -14.21 10.15 -24.44
CA GLU A 339 -14.65 11.36 -23.74
C GLU A 339 -13.99 11.47 -22.34
N ASP A 340 -13.34 10.41 -21.87
CA ASP A 340 -12.51 10.45 -20.66
C ASP A 340 -11.22 11.23 -20.91
N CYS A 341 -10.75 11.87 -19.84
CA CYS A 341 -9.40 12.42 -19.80
C CYS A 341 -8.79 12.21 -18.41
N PHE A 342 -7.48 12.14 -18.36
CA PHE A 342 -6.74 12.14 -17.10
C PHE A 342 -5.47 12.99 -17.19
N GLY A 343 -4.97 13.42 -16.04
CA GLY A 343 -3.68 14.06 -15.94
C GLY A 343 -2.95 13.66 -14.67
N ILE A 344 -1.63 13.54 -14.81
CA ILE A 344 -0.70 13.25 -13.73
C ILE A 344 0.37 14.35 -13.75
N ASP A 345 0.39 15.16 -12.70
CA ASP A 345 1.43 16.17 -12.46
C ASP A 345 2.08 15.87 -11.09
N ALA A 346 3.20 15.15 -11.10
CA ALA A 346 3.95 14.79 -9.89
C ALA A 346 5.39 15.34 -9.90
N ILE A 347 5.84 15.85 -8.75
CA ILE A 347 7.21 16.30 -8.48
C ILE A 347 7.73 15.49 -7.31
N ILE A 348 8.83 14.76 -7.51
CA ILE A 348 9.43 13.90 -6.49
C ILE A 348 10.89 14.30 -6.31
N ASP A 349 11.19 14.93 -5.18
CA ASP A 349 12.55 15.30 -4.77
C ASP A 349 13.13 14.19 -3.89
N LYS A 350 14.21 13.57 -4.37
CA LYS A 350 14.90 12.49 -3.67
C LYS A 350 16.27 12.98 -3.21
N VAL A 351 16.47 13.05 -1.89
CA VAL A 351 17.78 13.31 -1.29
C VAL A 351 18.31 12.01 -0.72
N GLN A 352 19.41 11.53 -1.28
CA GLN A 352 20.09 10.34 -0.80
C GLN A 352 21.42 10.72 -0.15
N SER A 353 21.61 10.26 1.09
CA SER A 353 22.82 10.45 1.88
C SER A 353 23.23 9.12 2.53
N PRO A 354 24.48 8.98 3.00
CA PRO A 354 24.89 7.80 3.77
C PRO A 354 24.02 7.55 5.02
N THR A 355 23.43 8.61 5.58
CA THR A 355 22.60 8.58 6.78
C THR A 355 21.11 8.32 6.49
N GLY A 356 20.68 8.33 5.22
CA GLY A 356 19.30 8.02 4.87
C GLY A 356 18.83 8.57 3.51
N ARG A 357 17.63 8.16 3.13
CA ARG A 357 16.91 8.61 1.92
C ARG A 357 15.68 9.41 2.34
N LEU A 358 15.65 10.71 2.04
CA LEU A 358 14.47 11.53 2.21
C LEU A 358 13.78 11.69 0.86
N VAL A 359 12.48 11.43 0.82
CA VAL A 359 11.64 11.70 -0.34
C VAL A 359 10.63 12.77 0.05
N LYS A 360 10.60 13.85 -0.72
CA LYS A 360 9.51 14.82 -0.69
C LYS A 360 8.75 14.72 -1.99
N ALA A 361 7.44 14.66 -1.93
CA ALA A 361 6.63 14.49 -3.12
C ALA A 361 5.41 15.40 -3.11
N ARG A 362 5.06 15.88 -4.30
CA ARG A 362 3.85 16.62 -4.59
C ARG A 362 3.19 15.99 -5.81
N GLY A 363 1.95 15.58 -5.69
CA GLY A 363 1.20 14.93 -6.77
C GLY A 363 -0.16 15.58 -6.97
N LEU A 364 -0.55 15.76 -8.24
CA LEU A 364 -1.89 16.08 -8.68
C LEU A 364 -2.30 15.02 -9.72
N TYR A 365 -3.31 14.25 -9.36
CA TYR A 365 -3.88 13.21 -10.20
C TYR A 365 -5.35 13.59 -10.43
N ILE A 366 -5.75 13.73 -11.69
CA ILE A 366 -7.11 14.14 -12.07
C ILE A 366 -7.62 13.13 -13.08
N LEU A 367 -8.86 12.67 -12.89
CA LEU A 367 -9.62 11.90 -13.86
C LEU A 367 -10.99 12.58 -14.05
N CYS A 368 -11.39 12.76 -15.30
CA CYS A 368 -12.68 13.31 -15.66
C CYS A 368 -13.31 12.43 -16.74
N ASP A 369 -14.53 11.97 -16.50
CA ASP A 369 -15.36 11.25 -17.47
C ASP A 369 -16.28 12.27 -18.17
N GLY A 370 -16.13 12.39 -19.48
CA GLY A 370 -16.86 13.38 -20.29
C GLY A 370 -18.22 12.86 -20.71
N MET A 371 -19.25 13.70 -20.57
CA MET A 371 -20.60 13.38 -21.04
C MET A 371 -21.19 14.50 -21.89
N GLY A 372 -21.89 14.10 -22.97
CA GLY A 372 -22.65 15.05 -23.78
C GLY A 372 -22.88 14.61 -25.21
N GLY A 373 -23.49 13.44 -25.42
CA GLY A 373 -24.12 13.03 -26.68
C GLY A 373 -23.27 13.03 -27.97
N HIS A 374 -21.98 13.38 -27.94
CA HIS A 374 -20.89 13.39 -28.95
C HIS A 374 -19.67 14.18 -28.37
N ALA A 375 -18.74 14.64 -29.23
CA ALA A 375 -17.53 15.50 -29.02
C ALA A 375 -17.66 16.74 -28.11
N SER A 376 -18.80 16.92 -27.44
CA SER A 376 -18.98 17.85 -26.34
C SER A 376 -18.42 17.29 -25.01
N GLY A 377 -18.48 15.97 -24.79
CA GLY A 377 -17.95 15.34 -23.57
C GLY A 377 -16.42 15.48 -23.45
N GLU A 378 -15.69 15.11 -24.51
CA GLU A 378 -14.21 15.27 -24.60
C GLU A 378 -13.75 16.71 -24.36
N VAL A 379 -14.54 17.70 -24.77
CA VAL A 379 -14.23 19.12 -24.55
C VAL A 379 -14.45 19.50 -23.09
N ALA A 380 -15.52 19.00 -22.45
CA ALA A 380 -15.81 19.28 -21.05
C ALA A 380 -14.74 18.69 -20.12
N SER A 381 -14.38 17.42 -20.32
CA SER A 381 -13.37 16.72 -19.54
C SER A 381 -12.01 17.40 -19.67
N GLN A 382 -11.57 17.71 -20.89
CA GLN A 382 -10.32 18.44 -21.14
C GLN A 382 -10.31 19.84 -20.51
N MET A 383 -11.42 20.59 -20.59
CA MET A 383 -11.52 21.91 -19.96
C MET A 383 -11.42 21.85 -18.43
N ALA A 384 -12.05 20.84 -17.80
CA ALA A 384 -11.92 20.62 -16.36
C ALA A 384 -10.45 20.36 -15.98
N LEU A 385 -9.81 19.44 -16.70
CA LEU A 385 -8.40 19.08 -16.49
C LEU A 385 -7.47 20.30 -16.62
N ASP A 386 -7.60 21.07 -17.69
CA ASP A 386 -6.74 22.23 -17.95
C ASP A 386 -6.92 23.33 -16.89
N SER A 387 -8.18 23.57 -16.48
CA SER A 387 -8.51 24.55 -15.44
C SER A 387 -7.88 24.19 -14.10
N LEU A 388 -8.05 22.93 -13.66
CA LEU A 388 -7.52 22.44 -12.39
C LEU A 388 -5.99 22.41 -12.38
N ARG A 389 -5.35 21.94 -13.46
CA ARG A 389 -3.89 21.96 -13.60
C ARG A 389 -3.33 23.37 -13.54
N ALA A 390 -3.96 24.33 -14.21
CA ALA A 390 -3.55 25.73 -14.17
C ALA A 390 -3.64 26.30 -12.75
N PHE A 391 -4.74 26.04 -12.04
CA PHE A 391 -4.96 26.50 -10.67
C PHE A 391 -3.91 25.94 -9.71
N PHE A 392 -3.73 24.61 -9.64
CA PHE A 392 -2.80 24.00 -8.69
C PHE A 392 -1.33 24.24 -9.04
N ARG A 393 -0.98 24.37 -10.32
CA ARG A 393 0.38 24.81 -10.71
C ARG A 393 0.68 26.22 -10.20
N GLN A 394 -0.29 27.13 -10.23
CA GLN A 394 -0.13 28.46 -9.65
C GLN A 394 -0.02 28.38 -8.12
N TYR A 395 -0.88 27.59 -7.48
CA TYR A 395 -0.84 27.37 -6.03
C TYR A 395 0.54 26.86 -5.56
N TRP A 396 1.09 25.83 -6.22
CA TRP A 396 2.41 25.30 -5.86
C TRP A 396 3.56 26.26 -6.14
N ARG A 397 3.47 27.11 -7.16
CA ARG A 397 4.46 28.18 -7.36
C ARG A 397 4.48 29.18 -6.20
N GLU A 398 3.33 29.42 -5.57
CA GLU A 398 3.25 30.29 -4.40
C GLU A 398 3.85 29.63 -3.15
N ILE A 399 3.73 28.29 -3.04
CA ILE A 399 4.48 27.50 -2.05
C ILE A 399 5.98 27.62 -2.28
N ASP A 400 6.44 27.39 -3.52
CA ASP A 400 7.87 27.46 -3.86
C ASP A 400 8.45 28.86 -3.65
N ALA A 401 7.63 29.90 -3.82
CA ALA A 401 7.99 31.29 -3.55
C ALA A 401 7.93 31.66 -2.05
N GLY A 402 7.58 30.72 -1.17
CA GLY A 402 7.46 30.95 0.28
C GLY A 402 6.31 31.89 0.68
N LYS A 403 5.32 32.09 -0.21
CA LYS A 403 4.17 32.97 0.07
C LYS A 403 3.09 32.28 0.88
N ILE A 404 2.99 30.96 0.77
CA ILE A 404 2.06 30.11 1.51
C ILE A 404 2.77 28.86 2.03
N PRO A 405 2.27 28.22 3.12
CA PRO A 405 2.91 27.04 3.69
C PRO A 405 2.94 25.85 2.73
N ALA A 406 4.01 25.04 2.81
CA ALA A 406 4.16 23.80 2.05
C ALA A 406 3.30 22.67 2.65
N LYS A 407 1.98 22.80 2.51
CA LYS A 407 0.96 21.83 2.94
C LYS A 407 -0.10 21.67 1.86
N LEU A 408 -0.96 20.67 2.01
CA LEU A 408 -2.15 20.56 1.17
C LEU A 408 -3.01 21.84 1.22
N PRO A 409 -3.64 22.23 0.09
CA PRO A 409 -4.65 23.27 0.09
C PRO A 409 -5.82 22.91 1.02
N ALA A 410 -6.35 23.91 1.73
CA ALA A 410 -7.55 23.74 2.54
C ALA A 410 -8.77 23.36 1.68
N ALA A 411 -9.78 22.72 2.28
CA ALA A 411 -10.97 22.24 1.59
C ALA A 411 -11.65 23.32 0.72
N ASP A 412 -11.76 24.55 1.23
CA ASP A 412 -12.39 25.66 0.51
C ASP A 412 -11.59 26.07 -0.74
N VAL A 413 -10.26 26.02 -0.67
CA VAL A 413 -9.39 26.30 -1.83
C VAL A 413 -9.57 25.24 -2.91
N ILE A 414 -9.72 23.97 -2.52
CA ILE A 414 -10.01 22.86 -3.43
C ILE A 414 -11.40 23.05 -4.06
N ARG A 415 -12.41 23.40 -3.27
CA ARG A 415 -13.77 23.67 -3.76
C ARG A 415 -13.79 24.86 -4.73
N ASP A 416 -13.08 25.94 -4.44
CA ASP A 416 -12.96 27.11 -5.30
C ASP A 416 -12.32 26.76 -6.66
N ALA A 417 -11.31 25.88 -6.67
CA ALA A 417 -10.69 25.41 -7.90
C ALA A 417 -11.68 24.63 -8.77
N ILE A 418 -12.47 23.75 -8.15
CA ILE A 418 -13.48 22.93 -8.83
C ILE A 418 -14.64 23.81 -9.33
N GLN A 419 -15.07 24.80 -8.56
CA GLN A 419 -16.10 25.76 -8.97
C GLN A 419 -15.63 26.63 -10.15
N GLN A 420 -14.35 27.03 -10.19
CA GLN A 420 -13.77 27.71 -11.35
C GLN A 420 -13.79 26.84 -12.61
N ALA A 421 -13.45 25.56 -12.49
CA ALA A 421 -13.55 24.60 -13.59
C ALA A 421 -14.99 24.44 -14.07
N ASN A 422 -15.95 24.28 -13.15
CA ASN A 422 -17.38 24.26 -13.46
C ASN A 422 -17.82 25.50 -14.24
N LYS A 423 -17.42 26.69 -13.76
CA LYS A 423 -17.79 27.97 -14.36
C LYS A 423 -17.25 28.11 -15.78
N ALA A 424 -16.03 27.64 -16.04
CA ALA A 424 -15.44 27.65 -17.37
C ALA A 424 -16.30 26.84 -18.37
N ILE A 425 -16.67 25.61 -18.00
CA ILE A 425 -17.49 24.72 -18.84
C ILE A 425 -18.92 25.26 -18.98
N TYR A 426 -19.49 25.77 -17.88
CA TYR A 426 -20.83 26.36 -17.87
C TYR A 426 -20.93 27.55 -18.82
N ASN A 427 -19.95 28.47 -18.82
CA ASN A 427 -19.96 29.62 -19.71
C ASN A 427 -19.96 29.22 -21.19
N VAL A 428 -19.17 28.21 -21.56
CA VAL A 428 -19.16 27.69 -22.95
C VAL A 428 -20.51 27.07 -23.31
N ASN A 429 -21.16 26.36 -22.39
CA ASN A 429 -22.54 25.88 -22.60
C ASN A 429 -23.53 27.02 -22.86
N GLN A 430 -23.40 28.14 -22.14
CA GLN A 430 -24.27 29.30 -22.31
C GLN A 430 -24.04 30.01 -23.66
N GLU A 431 -22.78 30.17 -24.07
CA GLU A 431 -22.39 30.80 -25.33
C GLU A 431 -22.86 29.98 -26.55
N GLY A 432 -22.78 28.65 -26.46
CA GLY A 432 -23.18 27.75 -27.53
C GLY A 432 -24.70 27.57 -27.73
N LEU A 433 -25.54 28.25 -26.95
CA LEU A 433 -27.02 28.07 -26.91
C LEU A 433 -27.46 26.61 -26.74
N LYS A 434 -26.60 25.76 -26.15
CA LYS A 434 -26.90 24.34 -25.92
C LYS A 434 -27.91 24.20 -24.78
N SER A 435 -28.98 23.44 -24.99
CA SER A 435 -30.06 23.24 -24.01
C SER A 435 -30.34 21.77 -23.75
N GLY A 436 -30.80 21.43 -22.54
CA GLY A 436 -31.14 20.06 -22.16
C GLY A 436 -29.95 19.10 -22.29
N SER A 437 -30.19 17.93 -22.91
CA SER A 437 -29.16 16.91 -23.19
C SER A 437 -28.06 17.35 -24.17
N GLY A 438 -28.19 18.54 -24.77
CA GLY A 438 -27.14 19.12 -25.59
C GLY A 438 -26.01 19.77 -24.78
N ARG A 439 -26.18 19.99 -23.47
CA ARG A 439 -25.13 20.61 -22.63
C ARG A 439 -24.00 19.62 -22.38
N MET A 440 -22.77 20.11 -22.49
CA MET A 440 -21.59 19.34 -22.16
C MET A 440 -21.36 19.32 -20.66
N GLY A 441 -20.87 18.21 -20.14
CA GLY A 441 -20.49 18.08 -18.74
C GLY A 441 -19.43 17.02 -18.55
N THR A 442 -18.90 16.94 -17.35
CA THR A 442 -17.93 15.91 -16.99
C THR A 442 -17.98 15.63 -15.50
N THR A 443 -17.63 14.40 -15.11
CA THR A 443 -17.32 14.06 -13.73
C THR A 443 -15.94 14.63 -13.35
N LEU A 444 -15.59 14.46 -12.08
CA LEU A 444 -14.25 14.72 -11.57
C LEU A 444 -13.99 13.76 -10.42
N VAL A 445 -12.84 13.10 -10.44
CA VAL A 445 -12.18 12.58 -9.24
C VAL A 445 -10.73 13.05 -9.26
N MET A 446 -10.26 13.56 -8.13
CA MET A 446 -8.94 14.17 -8.00
C MET A 446 -8.27 13.73 -6.71
N LEU A 447 -6.98 13.45 -6.79
CA LEU A 447 -6.10 13.17 -5.67
C LEU A 447 -4.96 14.20 -5.65
N LEU A 448 -4.80 14.86 -4.51
CA LEU A 448 -3.64 15.68 -4.17
C LEU A 448 -2.80 14.94 -3.14
N VAL A 449 -1.50 14.86 -3.37
CA VAL A 449 -0.52 14.29 -2.43
C VAL A 449 0.51 15.35 -2.08
N GLN A 450 0.79 15.51 -0.79
CA GLN A 450 1.89 16.30 -0.25
C GLN A 450 2.58 15.47 0.83
N ASP A 451 3.70 14.86 0.49
CA ASP A 451 4.44 13.94 1.37
C ASP A 451 3.53 12.80 1.89
N THR A 452 3.17 12.78 3.18
CA THR A 452 2.24 11.81 3.77
C THR A 452 0.80 12.31 3.87
N GLU A 453 0.52 13.54 3.49
CA GLU A 453 -0.85 14.08 3.47
C GLU A 453 -1.49 13.82 2.10
N ALA A 454 -2.74 13.36 2.08
CA ALA A 454 -3.53 13.21 0.88
C ALA A 454 -4.90 13.92 1.00
N ALA A 455 -5.36 14.53 -0.09
CA ALA A 455 -6.72 15.03 -0.24
C ALA A 455 -7.37 14.45 -1.48
N VAL A 456 -8.59 13.95 -1.32
CA VAL A 456 -9.44 13.47 -2.40
C VAL A 456 -10.58 14.44 -2.59
N ALA A 457 -10.90 14.78 -3.84
CA ALA A 457 -12.09 15.54 -4.16
C ALA A 457 -12.81 14.95 -5.36
N HIS A 458 -14.14 14.90 -5.33
CA HIS A 458 -14.92 14.34 -6.43
C HIS A 458 -16.25 15.05 -6.68
N VAL A 459 -16.71 14.96 -7.93
CA VAL A 459 -18.03 15.36 -8.42
C VAL A 459 -18.45 14.36 -9.50
N GLY A 460 -19.43 13.50 -9.22
CA GLY A 460 -19.93 12.52 -10.17
C GLY A 460 -19.83 11.12 -9.59
N ASP A 461 -19.76 10.13 -10.47
CA ASP A 461 -19.69 8.69 -10.20
C ASP A 461 -18.32 8.08 -10.54
N SER A 462 -17.36 8.83 -11.09
CA SER A 462 -15.97 8.39 -11.13
C SER A 462 -15.43 8.23 -9.70
N ARG A 463 -14.71 7.13 -9.45
CA ARG A 463 -14.40 6.67 -8.09
C ARG A 463 -12.94 6.78 -7.74
N MET A 464 -12.70 6.89 -6.44
CA MET A 464 -11.41 6.68 -5.80
C MET A 464 -11.47 5.45 -4.91
N TYR A 465 -10.49 4.56 -5.05
CA TYR A 465 -10.27 3.43 -4.15
C TYR A 465 -8.95 3.56 -3.42
N ARG A 466 -8.92 3.02 -2.21
CA ARG A 466 -7.72 2.83 -1.40
C ARG A 466 -7.58 1.36 -1.08
N TYR A 467 -6.44 0.80 -1.44
CA TYR A 467 -6.02 -0.54 -1.07
C TYR A 467 -4.89 -0.47 -0.04
N THR A 468 -5.09 -1.13 1.09
CA THR A 468 -4.03 -1.43 2.07
C THR A 468 -4.10 -2.91 2.39
N ARG A 469 -3.01 -3.48 2.88
CA ARG A 469 -3.01 -4.87 3.34
C ARG A 469 -3.89 -5.09 4.55
N LYS A 470 -3.96 -4.10 5.43
CA LYS A 470 -4.74 -4.18 6.67
C LYS A 470 -6.25 -4.09 6.43
N LEU A 471 -6.69 -3.25 5.49
CA LEU A 471 -8.11 -2.95 5.28
C LEU A 471 -8.69 -3.53 3.98
N GLY A 472 -7.85 -4.16 3.14
CA GLY A 472 -8.25 -4.58 1.81
C GLY A 472 -8.54 -3.37 0.89
N LEU A 473 -9.36 -3.60 -0.12
CA LEU A 473 -9.84 -2.54 -1.02
C LEU A 473 -11.04 -1.82 -0.39
N GLN A 474 -10.99 -0.49 -0.37
CA GLN A 474 -12.06 0.37 0.12
C GLN A 474 -12.36 1.47 -0.90
N GLN A 475 -13.63 1.67 -1.22
CA GLN A 475 -14.06 2.86 -1.95
C GLN A 475 -14.03 4.08 -1.02
N VAL A 476 -13.39 5.15 -1.46
CA VAL A 476 -13.20 6.40 -0.69
C VAL A 476 -14.26 7.44 -1.04
N THR A 477 -14.66 7.51 -2.31
CA THR A 477 -15.67 8.45 -2.82
C THR A 477 -17.08 7.86 -2.73
N LEU A 478 -18.10 8.71 -2.69
CA LEU A 478 -19.49 8.28 -2.72
C LEU A 478 -20.19 8.84 -3.96
N ASP A 479 -20.74 7.97 -4.79
CA ASP A 479 -21.20 8.35 -6.13
C ASP A 479 -22.33 9.38 -6.09
N HIS A 480 -22.23 10.41 -6.93
CA HIS A 480 -23.26 11.43 -7.06
C HIS A 480 -24.36 11.00 -8.05
N GLU A 481 -25.03 9.91 -7.75
CA GLU A 481 -26.11 9.35 -8.58
C GLU A 481 -27.46 9.27 -7.84
N VAL A 482 -28.55 9.04 -8.57
CA VAL A 482 -29.89 8.99 -7.99
C VAL A 482 -30.02 7.82 -7.02
N GLY A 483 -29.49 6.64 -7.35
CA GLY A 483 -29.51 5.45 -6.49
C GLY A 483 -28.88 5.76 -5.14
N GLN A 484 -27.62 6.18 -5.16
CA GLN A 484 -26.86 6.56 -3.97
C GLN A 484 -27.56 7.66 -3.14
N ARG A 485 -28.18 8.66 -3.78
CA ARG A 485 -28.97 9.69 -3.09
C ARG A 485 -30.19 9.11 -2.37
N GLU A 486 -30.91 8.17 -2.99
CA GLU A 486 -32.06 7.54 -2.35
C GLU A 486 -31.63 6.62 -1.18
N ILE A 487 -30.46 5.98 -1.27
CA ILE A 487 -29.87 5.24 -0.14
C ILE A 487 -29.62 6.16 1.05
N LEU A 488 -29.03 7.33 0.82
CA LEU A 488 -28.81 8.35 1.86
C LEU A 488 -30.12 8.87 2.47
N ARG A 489 -31.26 8.68 1.80
CA ARG A 489 -32.61 9.01 2.32
C ARG A 489 -33.28 7.84 3.06
N GLY A 490 -32.57 6.73 3.24
CA GLY A 490 -33.06 5.53 3.93
C GLY A 490 -33.80 4.53 3.04
N VAL A 491 -33.61 4.58 1.72
CA VAL A 491 -34.11 3.54 0.81
C VAL A 491 -33.09 2.40 0.77
N GLU A 492 -33.56 1.15 0.86
CA GLU A 492 -32.68 -0.02 0.75
C GLU A 492 -31.94 -0.04 -0.60
N PRO A 493 -30.64 -0.41 -0.63
CA PRO A 493 -29.82 -0.38 -1.85
C PRO A 493 -30.44 -1.10 -3.05
N GLU A 494 -31.00 -2.30 -2.84
CA GLU A 494 -31.66 -3.08 -3.89
C GLU A 494 -32.84 -2.33 -4.53
N ILE A 495 -33.58 -1.57 -3.73
CA ILE A 495 -34.73 -0.77 -4.19
C ILE A 495 -34.24 0.51 -4.89
N ALA A 496 -33.20 1.14 -4.35
CA ALA A 496 -32.63 2.37 -4.89
C ALA A 496 -32.03 2.14 -6.30
N TYR A 497 -31.26 1.06 -6.48
CA TYR A 497 -30.66 0.68 -7.76
C TYR A 497 -31.60 -0.09 -8.69
N GLY A 498 -32.73 -0.59 -8.18
CA GLY A 498 -33.81 -1.13 -9.02
C GLY A 498 -34.56 -0.07 -9.83
N ARG A 499 -34.28 1.23 -9.63
CA ARG A 499 -34.93 2.32 -10.34
C ARG A 499 -34.36 2.50 -11.76
N PRO A 500 -35.20 2.84 -12.76
CA PRO A 500 -34.72 3.12 -14.11
C PRO A 500 -33.77 4.32 -14.22
N ASP A 501 -33.84 5.24 -13.26
CA ASP A 501 -33.02 6.45 -13.20
C ASP A 501 -31.86 6.35 -12.20
N ALA A 502 -31.61 5.19 -11.58
CA ALA A 502 -30.65 5.03 -10.49
C ALA A 502 -29.25 5.59 -10.83
N TYR A 503 -28.73 5.23 -11.99
CA TYR A 503 -27.41 5.64 -12.48
C TYR A 503 -27.39 7.04 -13.13
N GLN A 504 -28.45 7.84 -12.98
CA GLN A 504 -28.41 9.21 -13.46
C GLN A 504 -27.61 10.09 -12.49
N LEU A 505 -26.61 10.78 -13.03
CA LEU A 505 -25.83 11.76 -12.28
C LEU A 505 -26.73 12.86 -11.69
N THR A 506 -26.53 13.11 -10.40
CA THR A 506 -27.13 14.20 -9.64
C THR A 506 -26.26 15.44 -9.64
N GLN A 507 -24.95 15.28 -9.83
CA GLN A 507 -23.96 16.36 -9.92
C GLN A 507 -22.94 16.08 -11.03
N ALA A 508 -22.55 17.12 -11.75
CA ALA A 508 -21.46 17.11 -12.72
C ALA A 508 -20.98 18.54 -13.00
N LEU A 509 -19.75 18.68 -13.49
CA LEU A 509 -19.17 19.96 -13.86
C LEU A 509 -19.67 20.40 -15.25
N GLY A 510 -20.23 21.61 -15.36
CA GLY A 510 -20.59 22.26 -16.61
C GLY A 510 -22.08 22.41 -16.91
N PRO A 511 -22.93 21.39 -16.69
CA PRO A 511 -24.35 21.48 -17.04
C PRO A 511 -25.12 22.55 -16.26
N ARG A 512 -24.70 22.89 -15.04
CA ARG A 512 -25.36 23.87 -14.18
C ARG A 512 -24.34 24.84 -13.59
N ASP A 513 -24.83 25.97 -13.09
CA ASP A 513 -23.96 26.96 -12.45
C ASP A 513 -23.41 26.46 -11.10
N GLU A 514 -22.58 27.28 -10.46
CA GLU A 514 -21.87 26.98 -9.21
C GLU A 514 -22.80 26.62 -8.03
N TYR A 515 -24.08 27.02 -8.04
CA TYR A 515 -25.02 26.71 -6.96
C TYR A 515 -25.51 25.26 -6.97
N PHE A 516 -25.24 24.51 -8.05
CA PHE A 516 -25.65 23.11 -8.21
C PHE A 516 -24.47 22.13 -8.14
N VAL A 517 -23.26 22.61 -7.86
CA VAL A 517 -22.07 21.79 -7.71
C VAL A 517 -21.55 21.95 -6.28
N ASN A 518 -21.68 20.89 -5.49
CA ASN A 518 -21.14 20.78 -4.15
C ASN A 518 -20.11 19.64 -4.14
N PRO A 519 -18.82 19.92 -4.44
CA PRO A 519 -17.78 18.90 -4.47
C PRO A 519 -17.60 18.28 -3.10
N ASP A 520 -17.36 16.99 -3.01
CA ASP A 520 -16.91 16.39 -1.75
C ASP A 520 -15.39 16.49 -1.67
N VAL A 521 -14.88 16.73 -0.46
CA VAL A 521 -13.44 16.83 -0.19
C VAL A 521 -13.14 16.09 1.10
N GLN A 522 -12.22 15.14 1.05
CA GLN A 522 -11.79 14.33 2.18
C GLN A 522 -10.28 14.37 2.30
N PHE A 523 -9.78 14.36 3.53
CA PHE A 523 -8.34 14.31 3.83
C PHE A 523 -8.02 13.03 4.57
N PHE A 524 -6.86 12.44 4.27
CA PHE A 524 -6.32 11.33 5.05
C PHE A 524 -4.80 11.36 5.05
N GLU A 525 -4.21 10.66 6.03
CA GLU A 525 -2.77 10.49 6.14
C GLU A 525 -2.36 9.12 5.58
N ILE A 526 -1.25 9.11 4.85
CA ILE A 526 -0.58 7.90 4.36
C ILE A 526 0.33 7.41 5.49
N ASN A 527 -0.20 6.51 6.31
CA ASN A 527 0.48 5.96 7.49
C ASN A 527 0.89 4.48 7.32
N GLU A 528 0.50 3.85 6.23
CA GLU A 528 0.92 2.52 5.82
C GLU A 528 1.05 2.47 4.29
N ASP A 529 1.74 1.45 3.80
CA ASP A 529 1.87 1.19 2.38
C ASP A 529 0.50 1.03 1.73
N MET A 530 0.25 1.77 0.65
CA MET A 530 -1.05 1.73 -0.04
C MET A 530 -0.97 1.89 -1.55
N VAL A 531 -2.00 1.39 -2.22
CA VAL A 531 -2.31 1.68 -3.62
C VAL A 531 -3.61 2.46 -3.68
N LEU A 532 -3.55 3.60 -4.35
CA LEU A 532 -4.63 4.54 -4.54
C LEU A 532 -5.04 4.47 -6.02
N ILE A 533 -6.32 4.24 -6.31
CA ILE A 533 -6.82 4.05 -7.69
C ILE A 533 -7.92 5.06 -7.98
N LEU A 534 -7.72 5.92 -8.99
CA LEU A 534 -8.76 6.75 -9.59
C LEU A 534 -9.29 6.01 -10.82
N ALA A 535 -10.60 5.91 -10.97
CA ALA A 535 -11.23 5.13 -12.03
C ALA A 535 -12.51 5.81 -12.58
N SER A 536 -12.73 5.74 -13.90
CA SER A 536 -14.04 6.03 -14.50
C SER A 536 -15.01 4.86 -14.30
N ASP A 537 -16.30 5.10 -14.57
CA ASP A 537 -17.36 4.09 -14.45
C ASP A 537 -17.10 2.87 -15.36
N GLY A 538 -16.47 3.08 -16.53
CA GLY A 538 -16.06 2.02 -17.43
C GLY A 538 -15.09 1.02 -16.81
N LEU A 539 -14.39 1.35 -15.71
CA LEU A 539 -13.63 0.38 -14.92
C LEU A 539 -14.42 -0.16 -13.72
N THR A 540 -15.26 0.65 -13.07
CA THR A 540 -15.85 0.32 -11.76
C THR A 540 -17.23 -0.32 -11.83
N ASP A 541 -17.94 -0.14 -12.94
CA ASP A 541 -19.24 -0.75 -13.17
C ASP A 541 -19.20 -2.27 -12.96
N ASN A 542 -20.32 -2.82 -12.51
CA ASN A 542 -20.47 -4.25 -12.16
C ASN A 542 -19.54 -4.72 -11.03
N ASP A 543 -19.15 -3.81 -10.12
CA ASP A 543 -18.31 -4.09 -8.95
C ASP A 543 -17.00 -4.80 -9.34
N LEU A 544 -16.42 -4.40 -10.47
CA LEU A 544 -15.31 -5.13 -11.10
C LEU A 544 -14.05 -5.09 -10.24
N LEU A 545 -13.72 -3.94 -9.65
CA LEU A 545 -12.54 -3.83 -8.79
C LEU A 545 -12.76 -4.57 -7.47
N GLU A 546 -13.94 -4.45 -6.88
CA GLU A 546 -14.37 -5.14 -5.67
C GLU A 546 -14.32 -6.66 -5.85
N THR A 547 -14.59 -7.16 -7.05
CA THR A 547 -14.54 -8.59 -7.37
C THR A 547 -13.11 -9.09 -7.62
N TYR A 548 -12.23 -8.27 -8.23
CA TYR A 548 -10.93 -8.73 -8.74
C TYR A 548 -9.71 -8.12 -8.04
N TRP A 549 -9.88 -7.40 -6.92
CA TRP A 549 -8.79 -6.69 -6.27
C TRP A 549 -7.63 -7.59 -5.81
N GLN A 550 -7.90 -8.80 -5.33
CA GLN A 550 -6.82 -9.70 -4.87
C GLN A 550 -5.86 -10.07 -6.01
N SER A 551 -6.38 -10.19 -7.24
CA SER A 551 -5.57 -10.62 -8.39
C SER A 551 -4.96 -9.45 -9.16
N HIS A 552 -5.60 -8.28 -9.16
CA HIS A 552 -5.16 -7.15 -9.99
C HIS A 552 -4.64 -5.94 -9.20
N ILE A 553 -5.07 -5.74 -7.94
CA ILE A 553 -4.71 -4.57 -7.12
C ILE A 553 -3.70 -4.92 -6.03
N ASP A 554 -3.88 -6.00 -5.27
CA ASP A 554 -2.93 -6.39 -4.20
C ASP A 554 -1.47 -6.52 -4.70
N PRO A 555 -1.20 -7.18 -5.86
CA PRO A 555 0.16 -7.27 -6.38
C PRO A 555 0.79 -5.91 -6.70
N MET A 556 -0.01 -4.88 -6.97
CA MET A 556 0.48 -3.53 -7.28
C MET A 556 1.27 -2.94 -6.10
N LEU A 557 0.97 -3.36 -4.87
CA LEU A 557 1.61 -2.85 -3.66
C LEU A 557 3.08 -3.27 -3.51
N SER A 558 3.55 -4.33 -4.18
CA SER A 558 4.99 -4.67 -4.17
C SER A 558 5.78 -3.68 -5.02
N SER A 559 6.92 -3.20 -4.51
CA SER A 559 7.84 -2.31 -5.22
C SER A 559 8.40 -2.92 -6.52
N GLN A 560 8.40 -4.25 -6.66
CA GLN A 560 8.86 -4.95 -7.87
C GLN A 560 7.82 -4.93 -9.00
N THR A 561 6.56 -4.68 -8.67
CA THR A 561 5.48 -4.66 -9.65
C THR A 561 5.55 -3.40 -10.51
N ASN A 562 5.50 -3.60 -11.84
CA ASN A 562 5.43 -2.52 -12.81
C ASN A 562 4.00 -1.97 -12.86
N LEU A 563 3.80 -0.75 -12.34
CA LEU A 563 2.48 -0.12 -12.28
C LEU A 563 1.86 0.14 -13.66
N ASP A 564 2.63 0.53 -14.67
CA ASP A 564 2.11 0.72 -16.03
C ASP A 564 1.49 -0.56 -16.59
N GLN A 565 2.17 -1.70 -16.38
CA GLN A 565 1.64 -3.00 -16.80
C GLN A 565 0.43 -3.42 -15.97
N SER A 566 0.42 -3.15 -14.66
CA SER A 566 -0.74 -3.42 -13.82
C SER A 566 -1.96 -2.61 -14.23
N VAL A 567 -1.80 -1.30 -14.49
CA VAL A 567 -2.88 -0.46 -15.01
C VAL A 567 -3.32 -0.93 -16.40
N ALA A 568 -2.40 -1.34 -17.26
CA ALA A 568 -2.75 -1.96 -18.55
C ALA A 568 -3.63 -3.20 -18.39
N ASN A 569 -3.32 -4.06 -17.42
CA ASN A 569 -4.10 -5.26 -17.13
C ASN A 569 -5.50 -4.91 -16.59
N LEU A 570 -5.64 -3.85 -15.78
CA LEU A 570 -6.95 -3.33 -15.33
C LEU A 570 -7.79 -2.84 -16.51
N ILE A 571 -7.20 -2.09 -17.44
CA ILE A 571 -7.88 -1.64 -18.66
C ILE A 571 -8.32 -2.83 -19.54
N GLU A 572 -7.49 -3.87 -19.64
CA GLU A 572 -7.84 -5.08 -20.39
C GLU A 572 -8.98 -5.85 -19.71
N LEU A 573 -8.94 -5.99 -18.39
CA LEU A 573 -10.01 -6.58 -17.59
C LEU A 573 -11.32 -5.82 -17.82
N ALA A 574 -11.33 -4.50 -17.64
CA ALA A 574 -12.51 -3.68 -17.91
C ALA A 574 -13.02 -3.80 -19.35
N ASN A 575 -12.14 -3.89 -20.34
CA ASN A 575 -12.53 -4.11 -21.73
C ASN A 575 -13.30 -5.43 -21.96
N GLN A 576 -13.08 -6.45 -21.11
CA GLN A 576 -13.80 -7.72 -21.20
C GLN A 576 -15.21 -7.65 -20.61
N TYR A 577 -15.42 -6.84 -19.56
CA TYR A 577 -16.69 -6.78 -18.82
C TYR A 577 -17.52 -5.52 -19.16
N ASN A 578 -16.85 -4.38 -19.22
CA ASN A 578 -17.42 -3.03 -19.32
C ASN A 578 -16.99 -2.30 -20.60
N GLY A 579 -16.49 -3.02 -21.62
CA GLY A 579 -16.01 -2.45 -22.89
C GLY A 579 -17.07 -1.70 -23.71
N HIS A 580 -18.28 -1.49 -23.19
CA HIS A 580 -19.26 -0.57 -23.76
C HIS A 580 -18.96 0.91 -23.48
N ASP A 581 -18.12 1.22 -22.49
CA ASP A 581 -17.73 2.59 -22.15
C ASP A 581 -16.24 2.90 -22.38
N ASN A 582 -15.89 4.18 -22.25
CA ASN A 582 -14.53 4.63 -22.09
C ASN A 582 -13.98 4.17 -20.74
N ILE A 583 -12.71 3.80 -20.70
CA ILE A 583 -12.11 3.16 -19.53
C ILE A 583 -10.85 3.92 -19.19
N THR A 584 -10.81 4.52 -18.00
CA THR A 584 -9.66 5.28 -17.54
C THR A 584 -9.31 4.90 -16.11
N ALA A 585 -8.01 4.73 -15.86
CA ALA A 585 -7.49 4.38 -14.55
C ALA A 585 -6.16 5.09 -14.28
N ILE A 586 -5.99 5.57 -13.05
CA ILE A 586 -4.72 6.05 -12.50
C ILE A 586 -4.45 5.24 -11.24
N ALA A 587 -3.28 4.63 -11.14
CA ALA A 587 -2.80 4.01 -9.91
C ALA A 587 -1.64 4.83 -9.33
N VAL A 588 -1.68 5.07 -8.02
CA VAL A 588 -0.66 5.74 -7.24
C VAL A 588 -0.25 4.83 -6.09
N ARG A 589 0.99 4.34 -6.10
CA ARG A 589 1.56 3.54 -5.03
C ARG A 589 2.36 4.43 -4.10
N ALA A 590 1.90 4.54 -2.86
CA ALA A 590 2.61 5.24 -1.79
C ALA A 590 3.21 4.22 -0.84
N LYS A 591 4.54 4.28 -0.68
CA LYS A 591 5.27 3.52 0.32
C LYS A 591 5.71 4.43 1.43
N VAL A 592 5.56 3.99 2.66
CA VAL A 592 5.94 4.79 3.82
C VAL A 592 6.82 4.01 4.77
N ARG A 593 7.55 4.76 5.58
CA ARG A 593 8.38 4.23 6.66
C ARG A 593 8.33 5.19 7.84
N PRO A 594 8.66 4.77 9.08
CA PRO A 594 8.67 5.68 10.21
C PRO A 594 9.49 6.95 9.97
N ASN A 595 8.91 8.10 10.34
CA ASN A 595 9.52 9.41 10.35
C ASN A 595 10.43 9.54 11.55
N LEU A 596 11.73 9.50 11.28
CA LEU A 596 12.76 9.53 12.30
C LEU A 596 13.04 10.95 12.79
N ASP A 597 12.50 11.97 12.09
CA ASP A 597 12.89 13.37 12.22
C ASP A 597 11.78 14.30 12.76
N GLN A 598 10.53 13.86 12.94
CA GLN A 598 9.38 14.72 13.34
C GLN A 598 8.78 14.45 14.74
N LEU A 599 9.38 13.57 15.54
CA LEU A 599 9.07 13.49 16.97
C LEU A 599 9.87 14.55 17.78
N ARG A 600 10.05 15.73 17.16
CA ARG A 600 10.79 16.88 17.70
C ARG A 600 9.95 17.78 18.59
#